data_AF-E3MRG9-F1
#
_entry.id   AF-E3MRG9-F1
#
_cell.length_a   1.000
_cell.length_b   1.000
_cell.length_c   1.000
_cell.angle_alpha   90.00
_cell.angle_beta   90.00
_cell.angle_gamma   90.00
#
_symmetry.space_group_name_H-M   'P 1'
#
loop_
_entity.id
_entity.type
_entity.pdbx_description
1 polymer ?
#
loop_
_entity_poly.entity_id
_entity_poly.type
_entity_poly.pdbx_seq_one_letter_code
_entity_poly.pdbx_strand_id
1 'polypeptide(L)'
;MYSPLIKMIRKWQKKEGLHNLHAVVIHTFASDDFIDELLDELNVLDWDGIRRPKMFNYDPRIINNSKSMIDFSDAYDIQQEDGGKWGSIIAAKNQIAFVVWD
;
A
#
# COMPACT_ATOMS: atom_id res chain seq x y z
N MET A 1 -11.40 14.09 10.17
CA MET A 1 -11.08 13.02 11.15
C MET A 1 -10.30 11.97 10.37
N TYR A 2 -9.01 11.80 10.62
CA TYR A 2 -8.18 10.92 9.78
C TYR A 2 -8.73 9.49 9.69
N SER A 3 -8.87 9.00 8.46
CA SER A 3 -9.25 7.62 8.15
C SER A 3 -8.39 6.61 8.92
N PRO A 4 -8.98 5.53 9.48
CA PRO A 4 -8.21 4.47 10.14
C PRO A 4 -7.11 3.89 9.24
N LEU A 5 -7.34 3.82 7.92
CA LEU A 5 -6.36 3.38 6.94
C LEU A 5 -5.14 4.32 6.87
N ILE A 6 -5.38 5.63 6.77
CA ILE A 6 -4.31 6.64 6.77
C ILE A 6 -3.47 6.50 8.04
N LYS A 7 -4.12 6.41 9.21
CA LYS A 7 -3.41 6.22 10.50
C LYS A 7 -2.58 4.94 10.53
N MET A 8 -3.11 3.85 9.98
CA MET A 8 -2.42 2.56 9.92
C MET A 8 -1.14 2.66 9.06
N ILE A 9 -1.25 3.22 7.85
CA ILE A 9 -0.11 3.36 6.94
C ILE A 9 0.91 4.35 7.51
N ARG A 10 0.48 5.47 8.10
CA ARG A 10 1.38 6.41 8.78
C ARG A 10 2.16 5.77 9.93
N LYS A 11 1.54 4.88 10.72
CA LYS A 11 2.25 4.12 11.76
C LYS A 11 3.32 3.20 11.17
N TRP A 12 3.04 2.54 10.04
CA TRP A 12 4.04 1.74 9.33
C TRP A 12 5.17 2.63 8.78
N GLN A 13 4.83 3.77 8.18
CA GLN A 13 5.78 4.73 7.60
C GLN A 13 6.76 5.28 8.64
N LYS A 14 6.27 5.56 9.84
CA LYS A 14 7.04 6.03 11.01
C LYS A 14 7.76 4.93 11.78
N LYS A 15 7.60 3.66 11.39
CA LYS A 15 8.06 2.50 12.18
C LYS A 15 7.55 2.54 13.62
N GLU A 16 6.31 2.97 13.83
CA GLU A 16 5.63 2.93 15.14
C GLU A 16 4.85 1.61 15.34
N GLY A 17 4.69 0.82 14.27
CA GLY A 17 4.08 -0.50 14.33
C GLY A 17 4.03 -1.17 12.96
N LEU A 18 3.43 -2.36 12.91
CA LEU A 18 3.22 -3.12 11.67
C LEU A 18 4.52 -3.48 10.91
N HIS A 19 5.62 -3.68 11.64
CA HIS A 19 6.95 -3.93 11.07
C HIS A 19 7.03 -5.17 10.16
N ASN A 20 6.18 -6.17 10.41
CA ASN A 20 6.14 -7.43 9.65
C ASN A 20 4.99 -7.45 8.63
N LEU A 21 4.36 -6.30 8.37
CA LEU A 21 3.28 -6.19 7.40
C LEU A 21 3.82 -6.47 6.00
N HIS A 22 3.14 -7.36 5.27
CA HIS A 22 3.43 -7.64 3.85
C HIS A 22 2.41 -6.96 2.93
N ALA A 23 1.13 -7.07 3.28
CA ALA A 23 0.06 -6.48 2.49
C ALA A 23 -1.19 -6.23 3.34
N VAL A 24 -1.95 -5.20 2.96
CA VAL A 24 -3.33 -4.97 3.37
C VAL A 24 -4.15 -4.80 2.10
N VAL A 25 -5.22 -5.59 1.98
CA VAL A 25 -6.16 -5.51 0.86
C VAL A 25 -7.55 -5.25 1.43
N ILE A 26 -8.19 -4.18 0.98
CA ILE A 26 -9.49 -3.73 1.45
C ILE A 26 -10.42 -3.66 0.25
N HIS A 27 -11.52 -4.41 0.28
CA HIS A 27 -12.64 -4.23 -0.64
C HIS A 27 -13.53 -3.12 -0.10
N THR A 28 -13.81 -2.11 -0.93
CA THR A 28 -14.43 -0.86 -0.49
C THR A 28 -15.43 -0.33 -1.52
N PHE A 29 -16.15 0.73 -1.15
CA PHE A 29 -16.93 1.58 -2.04
C PHE A 29 -16.52 3.03 -1.77
N ALA A 30 -15.26 3.35 -2.08
CA ALA A 30 -14.67 4.66 -1.84
C ALA A 30 -15.20 5.71 -2.84
N SER A 31 -15.36 6.94 -2.37
CA SER A 31 -15.54 8.13 -3.23
C SER A 31 -14.21 8.57 -3.83
N ASP A 32 -14.26 9.36 -4.90
CA ASP A 32 -13.07 10.01 -5.48
C ASP A 32 -12.41 10.92 -4.42
N ASP A 33 -13.18 11.77 -3.74
CA ASP A 33 -12.69 12.65 -2.68
C ASP A 33 -11.89 11.91 -1.59
N PHE A 34 -12.31 10.68 -1.23
CA PHE A 34 -11.60 9.89 -0.23
C PHE A 34 -10.28 9.33 -0.78
N ILE A 35 -10.25 8.94 -2.06
CA ILE A 35 -9.02 8.46 -2.70
C ILE A 35 -8.02 9.60 -2.81
N ASP A 36 -8.46 10.78 -3.24
CA ASP A 36 -7.61 11.97 -3.33
C ASP A 36 -7.06 12.36 -1.95
N GLU A 37 -7.92 12.44 -0.91
CA GLU A 37 -7.48 12.68 0.47
C GLU A 37 -6.47 11.63 0.95
N LEU A 38 -6.70 10.34 0.65
CA LEU A 38 -5.81 9.25 1.04
C LEU A 38 -4.42 9.39 0.42
N LEU A 39 -4.32 9.71 -0.87
CA LEU A 39 -3.05 9.83 -1.57
C LEU A 39 -2.30 11.09 -1.13
N ASP A 40 -2.99 12.22 -0.99
CA ASP A 40 -2.43 13.48 -0.50
C ASP A 40 -1.90 13.34 0.93
N GLU A 41 -2.71 12.78 1.84
CA GLU A 41 -2.35 12.60 3.25
C GLU A 41 -1.25 11.56 3.46
N LEU A 42 -0.87 10.77 2.46
CA LEU A 42 0.24 9.83 2.53
C LEU A 42 1.52 10.36 1.85
N ASN A 43 1.46 11.53 1.21
CA ASN A 43 2.56 12.11 0.43
C ASN A 43 3.15 11.08 -0.54
N VAL A 44 2.29 10.44 -1.32
CA VAL A 44 2.70 9.36 -2.22
C VAL A 44 3.62 9.86 -3.34
N LEU A 45 4.44 8.96 -3.87
CA LEU A 45 5.37 9.21 -4.97
C LEU A 45 4.98 8.38 -6.19
N ASP A 46 5.23 8.87 -7.39
CA ASP A 46 5.09 8.04 -8.59
C ASP A 46 6.13 6.92 -8.59
N TRP A 47 5.76 5.76 -9.14
CA TRP A 47 6.71 4.68 -9.35
C TRP A 47 7.78 5.07 -10.38
N ASP A 48 9.04 4.94 -9.99
CA ASP A 48 10.19 5.33 -10.81
C ASP A 48 10.77 4.20 -11.66
N GLY A 49 10.27 2.97 -11.51
CA GLY A 49 10.77 1.78 -12.21
C GLY A 49 12.10 1.23 -11.68
N ILE A 50 12.67 1.79 -10.61
CA ILE A 50 14.04 1.51 -10.16
C ILE A 50 14.09 1.01 -8.71
N ARG A 51 13.40 1.66 -7.76
CA ARG A 51 13.63 1.48 -6.32
C ARG A 51 12.97 0.24 -5.71
N ARG A 52 12.00 -0.34 -6.39
CA ARG A 52 11.32 -1.58 -5.98
C ARG A 52 10.92 -2.43 -7.19
N PRO A 53 10.67 -3.74 -7.01
CA PRO A 53 10.23 -4.61 -8.10
C PRO A 53 8.90 -4.19 -8.73
N LYS A 54 8.67 -4.64 -9.97
CA LYS A 54 7.41 -4.42 -10.67
C LYS A 54 6.27 -5.32 -10.15
N MET A 55 6.58 -6.61 -9.93
CA MET A 55 5.58 -7.64 -9.63
C MET A 55 5.61 -8.00 -8.14
N PHE A 56 4.47 -7.91 -7.46
CA PHE A 56 4.32 -8.35 -6.08
C PHE A 56 3.81 -9.79 -6.02
N ASN A 57 4.47 -10.62 -5.21
CA ASN A 57 4.03 -11.98 -4.95
C ASN A 57 3.02 -12.00 -3.79
N TYR A 58 1.73 -11.95 -4.11
CA TYR A 58 0.68 -12.00 -3.11
C TYR A 58 0.45 -13.44 -2.66
N ASP A 59 0.76 -13.70 -1.39
CA ASP A 59 0.48 -14.96 -0.70
C ASP A 59 -0.41 -14.68 0.51
N PRO A 60 -1.73 -14.87 0.39
CA PRO A 60 -2.67 -14.59 1.48
C PRO A 60 -2.49 -15.55 2.66
N ARG A 61 -1.78 -16.67 2.51
CA ARG A 61 -1.62 -17.73 3.52
C ARG A 61 -2.95 -18.24 4.13
N ILE A 62 -4.06 -18.01 3.43
CA ILE A 62 -5.40 -18.48 3.77
C ILE A 62 -5.68 -19.72 2.91
N ILE A 63 -6.13 -20.80 3.55
CA ILE A 63 -6.48 -22.05 2.87
C ILE A 63 -7.55 -21.76 1.79
N ASN A 64 -7.36 -22.31 0.60
CA ASN A 64 -8.20 -22.13 -0.60
C ASN A 64 -8.08 -20.76 -1.31
N ASN A 65 -7.21 -19.85 -0.87
CA ASN A 65 -6.85 -18.69 -1.68
C ASN A 65 -5.61 -18.98 -2.55
N SER A 66 -5.67 -18.64 -3.83
CA SER A 66 -4.53 -18.79 -4.73
C SER A 66 -3.47 -17.71 -4.48
N LYS A 67 -2.20 -18.10 -4.61
CA LYS A 67 -1.11 -17.13 -4.77
C LYS A 67 -1.22 -16.48 -6.14
N SER A 68 -0.84 -15.22 -6.22
CA SER A 68 -0.88 -14.47 -7.48
C SER A 68 0.27 -13.48 -7.58
N MET A 69 0.84 -13.37 -8.77
CA MET A 69 1.72 -12.26 -9.12
C MET A 69 0.86 -11.09 -9.58
N ILE A 70 0.98 -9.96 -8.90
CA ILE A 70 0.21 -8.75 -9.21
C ILE A 70 1.18 -7.69 -9.72
N ASP A 71 0.83 -7.06 -10.84
CA ASP A 71 1.59 -5.93 -11.39
C ASP A 71 1.27 -4.66 -10.59
N PHE A 72 2.31 -4.03 -10.05
CA PHE A 72 2.22 -2.77 -9.31
C PHE A 72 2.85 -1.61 -10.09
N SER A 73 3.03 -1.70 -11.41
CA SER A 73 3.62 -0.60 -12.18
C SER A 73 2.84 0.72 -12.09
N ASP A 74 1.52 0.63 -11.94
CA ASP A 74 0.63 1.80 -11.94
C ASP A 74 0.29 2.26 -10.51
N ALA A 75 1.01 1.73 -9.51
CA ALA A 75 0.84 2.08 -8.11
C ALA A 75 1.68 3.29 -7.72
N TYR A 76 1.25 3.98 -6.66
CA TYR A 76 2.08 4.98 -6.01
C TYR A 76 2.95 4.36 -4.92
N ASP A 77 4.11 4.92 -4.68
CA ASP A 77 5.08 4.46 -3.71
C ASP A 77 5.10 5.33 -2.44
N ILE A 78 5.38 4.70 -1.31
CA ILE A 78 5.52 5.33 0.01
C ILE A 78 6.79 4.77 0.65
N GLN A 79 7.70 5.64 1.06
CA GLN A 79 8.91 5.24 1.79
C GLN A 79 8.75 5.50 3.28
N GLN A 80 9.33 4.62 4.11
CA GLN A 80 9.52 4.89 5.53
C GLN A 80 10.34 6.15 5.75
N GLU A 81 10.02 6.93 6.79
CA GLU A 81 10.56 8.28 6.98
C GLU A 81 12.09 8.32 7.18
N ASP A 82 12.69 7.22 7.61
CA ASP A 82 14.14 7.09 7.78
C ASP A 82 14.87 6.54 6.54
N GLY A 83 14.20 6.49 5.40
CA GLY A 83 14.74 5.92 4.16
C GLY A 83 14.74 4.39 4.12
N GLY A 84 14.00 3.74 5.04
CA GLY A 84 13.87 2.29 5.14
C GLY A 84 13.09 1.63 4.01
N LYS A 85 12.19 0.70 4.36
CA LYS A 85 11.43 -0.09 3.39
C LYS A 85 10.54 0.79 2.52
N TRP A 86 10.31 0.29 1.32
CA TRP A 86 9.32 0.81 0.39
C TRP A 86 8.01 0.05 0.54
N GLY A 87 6.92 0.77 0.35
CA GLY A 87 5.60 0.19 0.12
C GLY A 87 4.96 0.82 -1.10
N SER A 88 3.96 0.16 -1.65
CA SER A 88 3.16 0.70 -2.76
C SER A 88 1.68 0.63 -2.44
N ILE A 89 0.93 1.61 -2.93
CA ILE A 89 -0.52 1.70 -2.78
C ILE A 89 -1.20 1.80 -4.14
N ILE A 90 -2.18 0.92 -4.37
CA ILE A 90 -3.19 1.06 -5.42
C ILE A 90 -4.46 1.50 -4.70
N ALA A 91 -5.03 2.63 -5.11
CA ALA A 91 -6.27 3.16 -4.57
C ALA A 91 -7.33 3.26 -5.69
N ALA A 92 -8.34 2.40 -5.61
CA ALA A 92 -9.48 2.39 -6.52
C ALA A 92 -10.79 2.35 -5.72
N LYS A 93 -11.90 2.75 -6.37
CA LYS A 93 -13.22 2.84 -5.72
C LYS A 93 -13.68 1.53 -5.09
N ASN A 94 -13.37 0.39 -5.73
CA ASN A 94 -13.79 -0.93 -5.29
C ASN A 94 -12.73 -1.66 -4.45
N GLN A 95 -11.47 -1.20 -4.47
CA GLN A 95 -10.37 -1.87 -3.82
C GLN A 95 -9.22 -0.92 -3.53
N ILE A 96 -8.68 -1.03 -2.32
CA ILE A 96 -7.40 -0.41 -1.94
C ILE A 96 -6.44 -1.52 -1.53
N ALA A 97 -5.23 -1.50 -2.08
CA ALA A 97 -4.17 -2.44 -1.74
C ALA A 97 -2.91 -1.69 -1.37
N PHE A 98 -2.41 -1.91 -0.15
CA PHE A 98 -1.11 -1.43 0.31
C PHE A 98 -0.18 -2.62 0.50
N VAL A 99 0.99 -2.62 -0.12
CA VAL A 99 1.99 -3.70 -0.03
C VAL A 99 3.33 -3.17 0.44
N VAL A 100 4.12 -4.01 1.09
CA VAL A 100 5.46 -3.68 1.57
C VAL A 100 6.45 -4.56 0.83
N TRP A 101 7.48 -3.93 0.27
CA TRP A 101 8.57 -4.62 -0.42
C TRP A 101 9.66 -5.01 0.59
N ASP A 102 10.27 -6.17 0.35
CA ASP A 102 11.42 -6.66 1.12
C ASP A 102 12.75 -6.22 0.50
#